data_AF-A0A530AKV4-F1
#
_entry.id   AF-A0A530AKV4-F1
#
_cell.length_a   1.000
_cell.length_b   1.000
_cell.length_c   1.000
_cell.angle_alpha   90.00
_cell.angle_beta   90.00
_cell.angle_gamma   90.00
#
_symmetry.space_group_name_H-M   'P 1'
#
loop_
_entity.id
_entity.type
_entity.pdbx_description
1 polymer ?
#
loop_
_entity_poly.entity_id
_entity_poly.type
_entity_poly.pdbx_seq_one_letter_code
_entity_poly.pdbx_strand_id
1 'polypeptide(L)'
;IDMNTAWFQSRYDKVGPGGTGKDYINCPMDKDQYFAFVQALLEGQKTEFKEWEGTPYFDGCLPIEVMAERGVETLRYGPMKPMGLTNAHNPSVKAYAVMQLRQDNALGTLYNMVGFQTKLKHAEQVRIFRTIPGLENAEFARLGGLHRNTYINSPTLLDPSLQLKSRPGLRFAGQITGCEGYVESAAIG
;
A
#
# COMPACT_ATOMS: atom_id res chain seq x y z
N ILE A 1 5.58 14.56 2.66
CA ILE A 1 5.84 13.78 3.88
C ILE A 1 6.65 14.66 4.80
N ASP A 2 6.17 14.96 6.00
CA ASP A 2 6.92 15.74 6.98
C ASP A 2 7.93 14.85 7.72
N MET A 3 9.21 15.04 7.38
CA MET A 3 10.33 14.28 7.94
C MET A 3 10.77 14.77 9.32
N ASN A 4 10.18 15.85 9.85
CA ASN A 4 10.36 16.22 11.27
C ASN A 4 9.56 15.29 12.19
N THR A 5 8.50 14.68 11.65
CA THR A 5 7.65 13.71 12.35
C THR A 5 8.01 12.27 11.96
N ALA A 6 8.16 12.02 10.66
CA ALA A 6 8.49 10.70 10.12
C ALA A 6 10.01 10.44 10.07
N TRP A 7 10.44 9.18 9.97
CA TRP A 7 11.87 8.84 9.90
C TRP A 7 12.16 7.61 9.03
N PHE A 8 13.38 7.56 8.47
CA PHE A 8 13.86 6.41 7.71
C PHE A 8 14.41 5.31 8.62
N GLN A 9 13.87 4.09 8.51
CA GLN A 9 14.39 2.91 9.20
C GLN A 9 13.74 1.62 8.68
N SER A 10 14.53 0.58 8.47
CA SER A 10 14.05 -0.79 8.33
C SER A 10 13.95 -1.47 9.71
N ARG A 11 13.01 -2.40 9.89
CA ARG A 11 12.82 -3.07 11.18
C ARG A 11 14.09 -3.79 11.65
N TYR A 12 14.44 -3.61 12.91
CA TYR A 12 15.65 -4.12 13.56
C TYR A 12 16.94 -3.70 12.84
N ASP A 13 16.89 -2.57 12.13
CA ASP A 13 17.98 -2.06 11.29
C ASP A 13 18.48 -3.09 10.27
N LYS A 14 17.62 -4.05 9.89
CA LYS A 14 17.95 -5.08 8.91
C LYS A 14 18.06 -4.45 7.53
N VAL A 15 19.19 -4.72 6.89
CA VAL A 15 19.44 -4.36 5.50
C VAL A 15 18.60 -5.26 4.60
N GLY A 16 17.70 -4.69 3.79
CA GLY A 16 16.95 -5.43 2.78
C GLY A 16 17.83 -5.89 1.62
N PRO A 17 17.35 -6.78 0.72
CA PRO A 17 18.08 -7.14 -0.50
C PRO A 17 18.30 -5.89 -1.37
N GLY A 18 19.54 -5.40 -1.45
CA GLY A 18 19.89 -4.16 -2.15
C GLY A 18 19.61 -2.86 -1.37
N GLY A 19 19.23 -2.96 -0.09
CA GLY A 19 18.93 -1.82 0.77
C GLY A 19 20.13 -1.30 1.56
N THR A 20 19.91 -0.23 2.32
CA THR A 20 20.91 0.32 3.27
C THR A 20 20.50 0.14 4.74
N GLY A 21 19.38 -0.54 4.99
CA GLY A 21 18.74 -0.60 6.31
C GLY A 21 17.82 0.59 6.61
N LYS A 22 17.55 1.43 5.60
CA LYS A 22 16.69 2.63 5.65
C LYS A 22 15.68 2.63 4.50
N ASP A 23 15.09 1.47 4.23
CA ASP A 23 14.31 1.27 3.01
C ASP A 23 12.84 1.73 3.16
N TYR A 24 12.46 2.15 4.38
CA TYR A 24 11.12 2.58 4.72
C TYR A 24 11.11 3.93 5.44
N ILE A 25 10.13 4.78 5.12
CA ILE A 25 9.76 5.92 5.96
C ILE A 25 8.67 5.46 6.93
N ASN A 26 8.81 5.80 8.20
CA ASN A 26 7.95 5.36 9.27
C ASN A 26 7.19 6.57 9.82
N CYS A 27 5.86 6.49 9.82
CA CYS A 27 4.96 7.51 10.36
C CYS A 27 4.38 6.99 11.68
N PRO A 28 4.77 7.56 12.84
CA PRO A 28 4.35 7.04 14.14
C PRO A 28 2.93 7.48 14.47
N MET A 29 2.22 6.66 15.26
CA MET A 29 0.99 7.06 15.94
C MET A 29 1.09 6.74 17.43
N ASP A 30 0.54 7.62 18.24
CA ASP A 30 0.16 7.28 19.61
C ASP A 30 -1.13 6.44 19.63
N LYS A 31 -1.58 6.10 20.85
CA LYS A 31 -2.74 5.23 21.06
C LYS A 31 -4.05 5.88 20.62
N ASP A 32 -4.23 7.17 20.89
CA ASP A 32 -5.47 7.88 20.61
C ASP A 32 -5.60 8.17 19.11
N GLN A 33 -4.50 8.59 18.48
CA GLN A 33 -4.38 8.73 17.03
C GLN A 33 -4.69 7.42 16.31
N TYR A 34 -4.17 6.30 16.82
CA TYR A 34 -4.45 4.98 16.24
C TYR A 34 -5.94 4.62 16.32
N PHE A 35 -6.58 4.80 17.48
CA PHE A 35 -8.00 4.49 17.60
C PHE A 35 -8.89 5.42 16.78
N ALA A 36 -8.56 6.71 16.71
CA ALA A 36 -9.24 7.64 15.83
C ALA A 36 -9.10 7.23 14.36
N PHE A 37 -7.91 6.79 13.94
CA PHE A 37 -7.67 6.29 12.59
C PHE A 37 -8.47 5.02 12.29
N VAL A 38 -8.46 4.04 13.20
CA VAL A 38 -9.27 2.81 13.07
C VAL A 38 -10.76 3.15 12.97
N GLN A 39 -11.26 4.03 13.82
CA GLN A 39 -12.65 4.47 13.77
C GLN A 39 -12.98 5.12 12.43
N ALA A 40 -12.12 6.01 11.94
CA ALA A 40 -12.31 6.68 10.66
C ALA A 40 -12.31 5.69 9.48
N LEU A 41 -11.53 4.60 9.53
CA LEU A 41 -11.57 3.53 8.54
C LEU A 41 -12.90 2.77 8.56
N LEU A 42 -13.44 2.48 9.74
CA LEU A 42 -14.70 1.77 9.91
C LEU A 42 -15.90 2.59 9.41
N GLU A 43 -15.88 3.89 9.67
CA GLU A 43 -16.92 4.85 9.26
C GLU A 43 -16.77 5.31 7.81
N GLY A 44 -15.60 5.14 7.22
CA GLY A 44 -15.28 5.62 5.87
C GLY A 44 -16.19 4.99 4.80
N GLN A 45 -16.68 5.82 3.88
CA GLN A 45 -17.47 5.35 2.75
C GLN A 45 -16.62 4.46 1.81
N LYS A 46 -17.15 3.29 1.48
CA LYS A 46 -16.51 2.29 0.63
C LYS A 46 -17.15 2.30 -0.76
N THR A 47 -16.38 1.87 -1.75
CA THR A 47 -16.93 1.57 -3.08
C THR A 47 -17.74 0.28 -3.02
N GLU A 48 -18.95 0.29 -3.58
CA GLU A 48 -19.81 -0.89 -3.67
C GLU A 48 -19.25 -1.89 -4.68
N PHE A 49 -19.34 -3.18 -4.36
CA PHE A 49 -19.07 -4.23 -5.33
C PHE A 49 -20.20 -4.30 -6.35
N LYS A 50 -19.85 -4.57 -7.61
CA LYS A 50 -20.84 -5.09 -8.55
C LYS A 50 -21.10 -6.57 -8.22
N GLU A 51 -22.33 -7.04 -8.38
CA GLU A 51 -22.75 -8.39 -7.96
C GLU A 51 -21.85 -9.54 -8.50
N TRP A 52 -21.20 -9.34 -9.64
CA TRP A 52 -20.29 -10.31 -10.28
C TRP A 52 -18.85 -10.32 -9.73
N GLU A 53 -18.52 -9.41 -8.81
CA GLU A 53 -17.19 -9.29 -8.18
C GLU A 53 -17.04 -10.13 -6.89
N GLY A 54 -18.02 -11.00 -6.58
CA GLY A 54 -18.10 -11.87 -5.39
C GLY A 54 -17.01 -12.93 -5.24
N THR A 55 -15.76 -12.57 -5.52
CA THR A 55 -14.57 -13.37 -5.24
C THR A 55 -14.22 -13.18 -3.76
N PRO A 56 -14.05 -14.26 -2.98
CA PRO A 56 -13.60 -14.13 -1.59
C PRO A 56 -12.26 -13.41 -1.55
N TYR A 57 -12.06 -12.55 -0.55
CA TYR A 57 -10.78 -11.90 -0.37
C TYR A 57 -9.68 -12.95 -0.23
N PHE A 58 -8.54 -12.69 -0.86
CA PHE A 58 -7.32 -13.40 -0.51
C PHE A 58 -6.94 -12.97 0.91
N ASP A 59 -6.96 -13.88 1.89
CA ASP A 59 -6.70 -13.52 3.30
C ASP A 59 -5.32 -12.88 3.53
N GLY A 60 -4.36 -13.08 2.61
CA GLY A 60 -3.06 -12.41 2.63
C GLY A 60 -3.06 -10.97 2.10
N CYS A 61 -4.17 -10.47 1.53
CA CYS A 61 -4.29 -9.15 0.90
C CYS A 61 -5.68 -8.53 1.18
N LEU A 62 -6.01 -8.37 2.46
CA LEU A 62 -7.29 -7.81 2.90
C LEU A 62 -7.28 -6.29 2.88
N PRO A 63 -8.35 -5.61 2.43
CA PRO A 63 -8.48 -4.16 2.59
C PRO A 63 -8.28 -3.72 4.04
N ILE A 64 -7.60 -2.60 4.26
CA ILE A 64 -7.25 -2.11 5.60
C ILE A 64 -8.48 -1.89 6.48
N GLU A 65 -9.59 -1.43 5.89
CA GLU A 65 -10.86 -1.27 6.59
C GLU A 65 -11.50 -2.62 6.97
N VAL A 66 -11.32 -3.67 6.16
CA VAL A 66 -11.78 -5.04 6.49
C VAL A 66 -10.91 -5.64 7.59
N MET A 67 -9.61 -5.36 7.59
CA MET A 67 -8.73 -5.74 8.69
C MET A 67 -9.13 -5.04 10.00
N ALA A 68 -9.50 -3.76 9.94
CA ALA A 68 -10.01 -3.01 11.08
C ALA A 68 -11.33 -3.60 11.64
N GLU A 69 -12.25 -4.03 10.76
CA GLU A 69 -13.52 -4.68 11.16
C GLU A 69 -13.29 -5.99 11.93
N ARG A 70 -12.23 -6.73 11.61
CA ARG A 70 -11.89 -7.99 12.29
C ARG A 70 -11.39 -7.76 13.73
N GLY A 71 -11.05 -6.53 14.10
CA GLY A 71 -10.69 -6.18 15.47
C GLY A 71 -9.84 -4.92 15.55
N VAL A 72 -10.06 -4.14 16.60
CA VAL A 72 -9.41 -2.83 16.79
C VAL A 72 -7.88 -2.91 16.85
N GLU A 73 -7.29 -4.01 17.30
CA GLU A 73 -5.83 -4.21 17.37
C GLU A 73 -5.24 -4.92 16.13
N THR A 74 -6.07 -5.37 15.19
CA THR A 74 -5.64 -6.18 14.04
C THR A 74 -4.53 -5.51 13.24
N LEU A 75 -4.65 -4.20 12.99
CA LEU A 75 -3.67 -3.46 12.22
C LEU A 75 -2.30 -3.40 12.92
N ARG A 76 -2.25 -3.34 14.26
CA ARG A 76 -0.99 -3.33 15.03
C ARG A 76 -0.27 -4.67 15.04
N TYR A 77 -0.97 -5.75 14.79
CA TYR A 77 -0.35 -7.06 14.61
C TYR A 77 -0.03 -7.36 13.13
N GLY A 78 -0.59 -6.58 12.20
CA GLY A 78 -0.34 -6.66 10.76
C GLY A 78 0.45 -5.44 10.22
N PRO A 79 -0.14 -4.64 9.32
CA PRO A 79 0.58 -3.62 8.54
C PRO A 79 1.10 -2.44 9.38
N MET A 80 0.50 -2.17 10.54
CA MET A 80 0.87 -1.05 11.41
C MET A 80 1.71 -1.43 12.63
N LYS A 81 2.34 -2.61 12.60
CA LYS A 81 3.15 -3.12 13.72
C LYS A 81 4.29 -2.15 14.05
N PRO A 82 4.55 -1.81 15.33
CA PRO A 82 5.66 -0.91 15.69
C PRO A 82 6.99 -1.63 15.96
N MET A 83 6.99 -2.98 16.00
CA MET A 83 8.15 -3.75 16.49
C MET A 83 9.40 -3.61 15.62
N GLY A 84 10.55 -3.48 16.28
CA GLY A 84 11.85 -3.31 15.64
C GLY A 84 12.09 -1.90 15.11
N LEU A 85 11.31 -0.91 15.54
CA LEU A 85 11.46 0.48 15.12
C LEU A 85 11.72 1.38 16.32
N THR A 86 12.57 2.37 16.14
CA THR A 86 12.94 3.39 17.13
C THR A 86 12.87 4.75 16.47
N ASN A 87 11.93 5.59 16.91
CA ASN A 87 11.78 6.94 16.36
C ASN A 87 12.99 7.80 16.74
N ALA A 88 13.77 8.23 15.75
CA ALA A 88 14.95 9.07 15.97
C ALA A 88 14.62 10.43 16.62
N HIS A 89 13.42 10.96 16.37
CA HIS A 89 12.97 12.25 16.91
C HIS A 89 12.47 12.15 18.36
N ASN A 90 12.08 10.94 18.80
CA ASN A 90 11.62 10.69 20.15
C ASN A 90 11.95 9.25 20.60
N PRO A 91 13.25 8.95 20.85
CA PRO A 91 13.72 7.58 21.04
C PRO A 91 13.25 6.92 22.34
N SER A 92 12.81 7.72 23.32
CA SER A 92 12.32 7.24 24.61
C SER A 92 10.85 6.82 24.58
N VAL A 93 10.08 7.27 23.57
CA VAL A 93 8.66 6.96 23.45
C VAL A 93 8.45 5.91 22.36
N LYS A 94 7.89 4.76 22.75
CA LYS A 94 7.49 3.74 21.78
C LYS A 94 6.18 4.13 21.12
N ALA A 95 6.19 4.23 19.80
CA ALA A 95 4.98 4.40 19.01
C ALA A 95 4.00 3.26 19.27
N TYR A 96 2.71 3.58 19.39
CA TYR A 96 1.66 2.58 19.55
C TYR A 96 1.51 1.80 18.25
N ALA A 97 1.45 2.50 17.12
CA ALA A 97 1.39 1.95 15.77
C ALA A 97 2.30 2.73 14.82
N VAL A 98 2.69 2.12 13.70
CA VAL A 98 3.53 2.78 12.68
C VAL A 98 3.03 2.43 11.29
N MET A 99 2.70 3.42 10.47
CA MET A 99 2.47 3.23 9.03
C MET A 99 3.80 3.37 8.29
N GLN A 100 4.14 2.38 7.46
CA GLN A 100 5.38 2.38 6.69
C GLN A 100 5.12 2.76 5.23
N LEU A 101 5.99 3.61 4.68
CA LEU A 101 6.06 3.93 3.27
C LEU A 101 7.30 3.29 2.66
N ARG A 102 7.19 2.73 1.46
CA ARG A 102 8.31 2.19 0.69
C ARG A 102 8.50 3.00 -0.58
N GLN A 103 9.75 3.31 -0.92
CA GLN A 103 10.08 3.96 -2.18
C GLN A 103 9.59 3.11 -3.36
N ASP A 104 8.91 3.75 -4.31
CA ASP A 104 8.32 3.07 -5.48
C ASP A 104 9.10 3.30 -6.77
N ASN A 105 9.75 4.46 -6.90
CA ASN A 105 10.54 4.80 -8.09
C ASN A 105 12.01 5.08 -7.74
N ALA A 106 12.91 4.91 -8.70
CA ALA A 106 14.35 5.11 -8.50
C ALA A 106 14.72 6.54 -8.06
N LEU A 107 13.93 7.54 -8.47
CA LEU A 107 14.13 8.94 -8.14
C LEU A 107 13.77 9.29 -6.68
N GLY A 108 13.06 8.42 -5.97
CA GLY A 108 12.63 8.68 -4.60
C GLY A 108 11.56 9.77 -4.50
N THR A 109 10.79 10.00 -5.56
CA THR A 109 9.70 10.99 -5.57
C THR A 109 8.33 10.36 -5.32
N LEU A 110 8.22 9.03 -5.42
CA LEU A 110 7.00 8.28 -5.17
C LEU A 110 7.21 7.25 -4.06
N TYR A 111 6.25 7.17 -3.16
CA TYR A 111 6.24 6.27 -2.02
C TYR A 111 4.89 5.59 -1.88
N ASN A 112 4.92 4.27 -1.69
CA ASN A 112 3.74 3.44 -1.50
C ASN A 112 3.48 3.15 -0.01
N MET A 113 2.22 3.22 0.40
CA MET A 113 1.78 2.84 1.75
C MET A 113 1.75 1.31 1.88
N VAL A 114 2.61 0.77 2.75
CA VAL A 114 2.85 -0.67 2.86
C VAL A 114 1.68 -1.35 3.58
N GLY A 115 0.99 -2.25 2.88
CA GLY A 115 -0.13 -3.02 3.45
C GLY A 115 -1.44 -2.24 3.59
N PHE A 116 -1.59 -1.14 2.84
CA PHE A 116 -2.74 -0.23 2.86
C PHE A 116 -3.62 -0.38 1.61
N GLN A 117 -3.75 -1.59 1.08
CA GLN A 117 -4.79 -1.92 0.11
C GLN A 117 -6.17 -1.53 0.67
N THR A 118 -7.03 -0.92 -0.15
CA THR A 118 -8.29 -0.33 0.33
C THR A 118 -9.35 -0.24 -0.76
N LYS A 119 -10.61 -0.16 -0.33
CA LYS A 119 -11.81 0.14 -1.14
C LYS A 119 -12.47 1.45 -0.74
N LEU A 120 -11.90 2.17 0.21
CA LEU A 120 -12.39 3.49 0.57
C LEU A 120 -12.51 4.35 -0.69
N LYS A 121 -13.58 5.14 -0.78
CA LYS A 121 -13.71 6.12 -1.85
C LYS A 121 -12.52 7.08 -1.81
N HIS A 122 -12.13 7.62 -2.95
CA HIS A 122 -10.97 8.50 -3.06
C HIS A 122 -10.99 9.68 -2.06
N ALA A 123 -12.16 10.31 -1.87
CA ALA A 123 -12.30 11.39 -0.88
C ALA A 123 -12.03 10.91 0.55
N GLU A 124 -12.46 9.69 0.90
CA GLU A 124 -12.23 9.09 2.21
C GLU A 124 -10.77 8.71 2.41
N GLN A 125 -10.12 8.18 1.38
CA GLN A 125 -8.67 7.92 1.42
C GLN A 125 -7.90 9.20 1.74
N VAL A 126 -8.17 10.29 1.02
CA VAL A 126 -7.51 11.58 1.28
C VAL A 126 -7.80 12.08 2.69
N ARG A 127 -9.07 12.04 3.12
CA ARG A 127 -9.48 12.50 4.46
C ARG A 127 -8.81 11.70 5.58
N ILE A 128 -8.81 10.37 5.47
CA ILE A 128 -8.36 9.46 6.51
C ILE A 128 -6.83 9.36 6.52
N PHE A 129 -6.17 9.24 5.36
CA PHE A 129 -4.71 9.08 5.34
C PHE A 129 -3.96 10.36 5.74
N ARG A 130 -4.59 11.53 5.61
CA ARG A 130 -4.04 12.78 6.16
C ARG A 130 -4.12 12.89 7.68
N THR A 131 -4.84 12.01 8.37
CA THR A 131 -4.80 11.97 9.84
C THR A 131 -3.57 11.21 10.38
N ILE A 132 -2.78 10.59 9.49
CA ILE A 132 -1.54 9.90 9.85
C ILE A 132 -0.46 10.96 10.09
N PRO A 133 0.20 10.96 11.27
CA PRO A 133 1.23 11.94 11.57
C PRO A 133 2.36 11.94 10.53
N GLY A 134 2.68 13.12 10.00
CA GLY A 134 3.64 13.33 8.91
C GLY A 134 3.04 13.32 7.51
N LEU A 135 1.74 12.99 7.36
CA LEU A 135 1.01 12.98 6.09
C LEU A 135 -0.11 14.02 5.99
N GLU A 136 -0.18 14.98 6.92
CA GLU A 136 -1.24 15.99 7.01
C GLU A 136 -1.39 16.77 5.70
N ASN A 137 -0.25 17.07 5.06
CA ASN A 137 -0.16 17.78 3.79
C ASN A 137 0.27 16.87 2.63
N ALA A 138 0.06 15.56 2.73
CA ALA A 138 0.44 14.63 1.67
C ALA A 138 -0.35 14.88 0.38
N GLU A 139 0.37 14.80 -0.74
CA GLU A 139 -0.19 14.74 -2.10
C GLU A 139 -0.19 13.29 -2.58
N PHE A 140 -1.35 12.81 -3.02
CA PHE A 140 -1.53 11.44 -3.47
C PHE A 140 -1.44 11.40 -5.00
N ALA A 141 -0.29 10.95 -5.52
CA ALA A 141 -0.10 10.78 -6.96
C ALA A 141 -1.05 9.73 -7.56
N ARG A 142 -1.37 8.70 -6.77
CA ARG A 142 -2.35 7.66 -7.10
C ARG A 142 -3.08 7.21 -5.83
N LEU A 143 -4.39 7.11 -5.91
CA LEU A 143 -5.23 6.57 -4.84
C LEU A 143 -5.44 5.07 -5.04
N GLY A 144 -5.66 4.36 -3.94
CA GLY A 144 -5.86 2.92 -3.93
C GLY A 144 -7.18 2.54 -4.58
N GLY A 145 -7.19 1.38 -5.23
CA GLY A 145 -8.39 0.74 -5.72
C GLY A 145 -8.21 -0.77 -5.59
N LEU A 146 -9.28 -1.46 -5.18
CA LEU A 146 -9.32 -2.91 -5.20
C LEU A 146 -10.47 -3.35 -6.09
N HIS A 147 -10.12 -3.93 -7.22
CA HIS A 147 -11.07 -4.52 -8.15
C HIS A 147 -10.55 -5.90 -8.58
N ARG A 148 -11.46 -6.73 -9.09
CA ARG A 148 -11.04 -7.98 -9.72
C ARG A 148 -10.26 -7.66 -10.99
N ASN A 149 -9.10 -8.28 -11.17
CA ASN A 149 -8.36 -8.23 -12.42
C ASN A 149 -7.81 -9.61 -12.77
N THR A 150 -7.88 -9.98 -14.03
CA THR A 150 -7.28 -11.21 -14.55
C THR A 150 -6.08 -10.82 -15.38
N TYR A 151 -4.90 -11.26 -14.95
CA TYR A 151 -3.63 -10.99 -15.62
C TYR A 151 -2.72 -12.22 -15.53
N ILE A 152 -1.72 -12.27 -16.40
CA ILE A 152 -0.66 -13.29 -16.38
C ILE A 152 0.61 -12.74 -15.73
N ASN A 153 1.46 -13.60 -15.16
CA ASN A 153 2.77 -13.20 -14.66
C ASN A 153 3.72 -12.87 -15.82
N SER A 154 3.54 -11.70 -16.43
CA SER A 154 4.21 -11.26 -17.65
C SER A 154 5.74 -11.24 -17.54
N PRO A 155 6.38 -10.76 -16.45
CA PRO A 155 7.85 -10.81 -16.35
C PRO A 155 8.43 -12.22 -16.46
N THR A 156 7.69 -13.21 -15.95
CA THR A 156 8.10 -14.62 -16.01
C THR A 156 7.80 -15.22 -17.37
N LEU A 157 6.59 -14.99 -17.90
CA LEU A 157 6.05 -15.72 -19.05
C LEU A 157 6.35 -15.07 -20.41
N LEU A 158 6.47 -13.74 -20.47
CA LEU A 158 6.62 -12.99 -21.71
C LEU A 158 8.05 -12.48 -21.89
N ASP A 159 8.48 -12.37 -23.14
CA ASP A 159 9.70 -11.65 -23.52
C ASP A 159 9.44 -10.13 -23.66
N PRO A 160 10.47 -9.28 -23.87
CA PRO A 160 10.29 -7.84 -24.01
C PRO A 160 9.41 -7.39 -25.18
N SER A 161 9.10 -8.29 -26.13
CA SER A 161 8.17 -8.04 -27.24
C SER A 161 6.74 -8.50 -26.95
N LEU A 162 6.46 -8.88 -25.69
CA LEU A 162 5.18 -9.38 -25.20
C LEU A 162 4.75 -10.73 -25.82
N GLN A 163 5.71 -11.48 -26.34
CA GLN A 163 5.49 -12.83 -26.85
C GLN A 163 5.68 -13.87 -25.74
N LEU A 164 4.85 -14.91 -25.73
CA LEU A 164 4.95 -16.01 -24.78
C LEU A 164 6.22 -16.83 -25.03
N LYS A 165 7.11 -16.92 -24.04
CA LYS A 165 8.41 -17.63 -24.16
C LYS A 165 8.26 -19.10 -24.55
N SER A 166 7.20 -19.77 -24.09
CA SER A 166 6.94 -21.19 -24.36
C SER A 166 6.23 -21.46 -25.69
N ARG A 167 5.69 -20.43 -26.36
CA ARG A 167 4.97 -20.58 -27.64
C ARG A 167 5.27 -19.39 -28.56
N PRO A 168 6.28 -19.50 -29.42
CA PRO A 168 6.56 -18.51 -30.46
C PRO A 168 5.32 -18.22 -31.31
N GLY A 169 5.10 -16.95 -31.65
CA GLY A 169 3.94 -16.49 -32.43
C GLY A 169 2.67 -16.18 -31.63
N LEU A 170 2.62 -16.48 -30.32
CA LEU A 170 1.52 -16.05 -29.44
C LEU A 170 1.92 -14.80 -28.64
N ARG A 171 1.23 -13.69 -28.85
CA ARG A 171 1.45 -12.41 -28.14
C ARG A 171 0.26 -12.03 -27.27
N PHE A 172 0.53 -11.29 -26.21
CA PHE A 172 -0.48 -10.76 -25.30
C PHE A 172 -0.47 -9.24 -25.34
N ALA A 173 -1.65 -8.64 -25.26
CA ALA A 173 -1.85 -7.20 -25.33
C ALA A 173 -2.94 -6.75 -24.35
N GLY A 174 -2.89 -5.49 -23.93
CA GLY A 174 -3.87 -4.92 -23.01
C GLY A 174 -3.74 -5.42 -21.56
N GLN A 175 -4.81 -5.24 -20.79
CA GLN A 175 -4.85 -5.49 -19.34
C GLN A 175 -4.37 -6.89 -18.90
N ILE A 176 -4.51 -7.91 -19.75
CA ILE A 176 -4.06 -9.29 -19.46
C ILE A 176 -2.54 -9.34 -19.19
N THR A 177 -1.76 -8.39 -19.70
CA THR A 177 -0.31 -8.28 -19.47
C THR A 177 0.03 -7.66 -18.11
N GLY A 178 -0.95 -7.20 -17.34
CA GLY A 178 -0.76 -6.55 -16.04
C GLY A 178 -0.67 -5.02 -16.11
N CYS A 179 -0.79 -4.42 -17.30
CA CYS A 179 -1.01 -2.98 -17.43
C CYS A 179 -2.43 -2.59 -16.98
N GLU A 180 -2.64 -1.31 -16.69
CA GLU A 180 -3.91 -0.78 -16.21
C GLU A 180 -4.17 0.58 -16.85
N GLY A 181 -5.43 0.83 -17.24
CA GLY A 181 -5.82 2.04 -17.96
C GLY A 181 -6.00 1.82 -19.46
N TYR A 182 -6.84 2.65 -20.08
CA TYR A 182 -7.18 2.52 -21.50
C TYR A 182 -6.01 2.86 -22.42
N VAL A 183 -5.24 3.89 -22.06
CA VAL A 183 -4.10 4.36 -22.86
C VAL A 183 -2.96 3.34 -22.80
N GLU A 184 -2.66 2.84 -21.61
CA GLU A 184 -1.67 1.79 -21.38
C GLU A 184 -2.06 0.51 -22.11
N SER A 185 -3.34 0.11 -22.03
CA SER A 185 -3.83 -1.07 -22.74
C SER A 185 -3.72 -0.92 -24.26
N ALA A 186 -4.02 0.27 -24.79
CA ALA A 186 -3.88 0.58 -26.21
C ALA A 186 -2.42 0.65 -26.68
N ALA A 187 -1.52 1.18 -25.85
CA ALA A 187 -0.09 1.28 -26.17
C ALA A 187 0.63 -0.08 -26.13
N ILE A 188 0.12 -1.01 -25.34
CA ILE A 188 0.62 -2.39 -25.22
C ILE A 188 0.08 -3.29 -26.36
N GLY A 189 -1.00 -2.89 -27.04
CA GLY A 189 -1.58 -3.60 -28.19
C GLY A 189 -0.91 -3.28 -29.51
#